data_AF-A0A5B7KHF7-F1
#
_entry.id   AF-A0A5B7KHF7-F1
#
_cell.length_a   1.000
_cell.length_b   1.000
_cell.length_c   1.000
_cell.angle_alpha   90.00
_cell.angle_beta   90.00
_cell.angle_gamma   90.00
#
_symmetry.space_group_name_H-M   'P 1'
#
loop_
_entity.id
_entity.type
_entity.pdbx_description
1 polymer ?
#
loop_
_entity_poly.entity_id
_entity_poly.type
_entity_poly.pdbx_seq_one_letter_code
_entity_poly.pdbx_strand_id
1 'polypeptide(L)'
;MRGRPPDSEIIHELEGWVRTTHERTRYVEATFSMADMMAESRISMRHKDLRPTEIRKSEGIVQKTMDAFLGFMDPFDIPDKDKLYCLSSGGPVDGLIELDVLSAEEEGKQTKEKLIKERLEKCDFFEAISR
;
A
#
# COMPACT_ATOMS: atom_id res chain seq x y z
N MET A 1 -50.53 20.43 18.90
CA MET A 1 -49.54 19.66 18.13
C MET A 1 -50.21 19.22 16.83
N ARG A 2 -49.91 19.85 15.69
CA ARG A 2 -50.46 19.45 14.38
C ARG A 2 -49.39 18.59 13.69
N GLY A 3 -49.64 17.29 13.59
CA GLY A 3 -48.79 16.39 12.81
C GLY A 3 -48.82 16.78 11.35
N ARG A 4 -47.66 16.80 10.69
CA ARG A 4 -47.57 17.00 9.24
C ARG A 4 -48.22 15.79 8.54
N PRO A 5 -48.94 15.98 7.42
CA PRO A 5 -49.51 14.87 6.68
C PRO A 5 -48.38 14.01 6.08
N PRO A 6 -48.51 12.68 6.10
CA PRO A 6 -47.44 11.75 5.68
C PRO A 6 -47.00 11.95 4.22
N ASP A 7 -47.89 12.44 3.36
CA ASP A 7 -47.61 12.68 1.95
C ASP A 7 -46.65 13.88 1.73
N SER A 8 -46.55 14.78 2.70
CA SER A 8 -45.64 15.93 2.62
C SER A 8 -44.17 15.54 2.82
N GLU A 9 -43.88 14.46 3.54
CA GLU A 9 -42.52 13.95 3.72
C GLU A 9 -42.01 13.29 2.44
N ILE A 10 -42.84 12.46 1.78
CA ILE A 10 -42.48 11.77 0.54
C ILE A 10 -42.22 12.78 -0.59
N ILE A 11 -43.03 13.83 -0.69
CA ILE A 11 -42.84 14.89 -1.70
C ILE A 11 -41.55 15.68 -1.42
N HIS A 12 -41.24 15.99 -0.16
CA HIS A 12 -40.03 16.72 0.21
C HIS A 12 -38.76 15.88 0.05
N GLU A 13 -38.86 14.57 0.27
CA GLU A 13 -37.79 13.60 0.06
C GLU A 13 -37.54 13.40 -1.44
N LEU A 14 -38.59 13.25 -2.26
CA LEU A 14 -38.48 13.26 -3.72
C LEU A 14 -37.92 14.57 -4.27
N GLU A 15 -38.35 15.72 -3.76
CA GLU A 15 -37.78 17.02 -4.15
C GLU A 15 -36.31 17.15 -3.74
N GLY A 16 -35.92 16.62 -2.58
CA GLY A 16 -34.52 16.54 -2.15
C GLY A 16 -33.68 15.62 -3.03
N TRP A 17 -34.25 14.48 -3.42
CA TRP A 17 -33.61 13.49 -4.28
C TRP A 17 -33.41 14.02 -5.71
N VAL A 18 -34.45 14.66 -6.27
CA VAL A 18 -34.42 15.37 -7.56
C VAL A 18 -33.56 16.62 -7.51
N ARG A 19 -33.21 17.18 -6.34
CA ARG A 19 -32.28 18.32 -6.26
C ARG A 19 -30.82 17.92 -6.42
N THR A 20 -30.47 16.65 -6.19
CA THR A 20 -29.11 16.19 -6.46
C THR A 20 -28.90 15.99 -7.96
N THR A 21 -27.94 16.74 -8.52
CA THR A 21 -27.65 16.72 -9.96
C THR A 21 -27.34 15.31 -10.48
N HIS A 22 -26.74 14.47 -9.63
CA HIS A 22 -26.38 13.09 -9.98
C HIS A 22 -27.62 12.21 -10.21
N GLU A 23 -28.58 12.18 -9.27
CA GLU A 23 -29.77 11.31 -9.40
C GLU A 23 -30.70 11.75 -10.55
N ARG A 24 -30.86 13.06 -10.78
CA ARG A 24 -31.57 13.54 -11.98
C ARG A 24 -30.91 13.05 -13.27
N THR A 25 -29.59 13.07 -13.31
CA THR A 25 -28.84 12.61 -14.49
C THR A 25 -29.08 11.13 -14.73
N ARG A 26 -29.10 10.29 -13.68
CA ARG A 26 -29.39 8.85 -13.79
C ARG A 26 -30.79 8.56 -14.33
N TYR A 27 -31.82 9.28 -13.87
CA TYR A 27 -33.19 9.10 -14.39
C TYR A 27 -33.31 9.50 -15.85
N VAL A 28 -32.69 10.62 -16.21
CA VAL A 28 -32.68 11.11 -17.59
C VAL A 28 -31.92 10.13 -18.49
N GLU A 29 -30.78 9.60 -18.05
CA GLU A 29 -30.01 8.58 -18.77
C GLU A 29 -30.78 7.27 -18.95
N ALA A 30 -31.43 6.76 -17.89
CA ALA A 30 -32.26 5.56 -17.96
C ALA A 30 -33.42 5.73 -18.96
N THR A 31 -34.06 6.90 -18.95
CA THR A 31 -35.16 7.22 -19.88
C THR A 31 -34.67 7.30 -21.33
N PHE A 32 -33.53 7.94 -21.57
CA PHE A 32 -32.92 8.00 -22.91
C PHE A 32 -32.44 6.63 -23.40
N SER A 33 -31.96 5.76 -22.51
CA SER A 33 -31.56 4.39 -22.84
C SER A 33 -32.76 3.51 -23.18
N MET A 34 -33.87 3.62 -22.44
CA MET A 34 -35.08 2.85 -22.73
C MET A 34 -35.76 3.27 -24.04
N ALA A 35 -35.62 4.54 -24.41
CA ALA A 35 -36.15 5.06 -25.67
C ALA A 35 -35.23 4.82 -26.88
N ASP A 36 -34.10 4.13 -26.70
CA ASP A 36 -33.05 3.92 -27.71
C ASP A 36 -32.60 5.23 -28.41
N MET A 37 -32.72 6.35 -27.67
CA MET A 37 -32.38 7.71 -28.13
C MET A 37 -30.99 8.14 -27.65
N MET A 38 -30.11 7.16 -27.43
CA MET A 38 -28.71 7.44 -27.11
C MET A 38 -27.97 7.81 -28.39
N ALA A 39 -28.02 9.11 -28.73
CA ALA A 39 -27.22 9.65 -29.82
C ALA A 39 -25.75 9.25 -29.64
N GLU A 40 -25.08 8.83 -30.72
CA GLU A 40 -23.65 8.45 -30.74
C GLU A 40 -22.73 9.53 -30.12
N SER A 41 -23.18 10.79 -30.10
CA SER A 41 -22.48 11.89 -29.43
C SER A 41 -22.37 11.75 -27.90
N ARG A 42 -23.24 10.97 -27.24
CA ARG A 42 -23.15 10.69 -25.79
C ARG A 42 -22.15 9.59 -25.44
N ILE A 43 -21.55 8.91 -26.42
CA ILE A 43 -20.33 8.13 -26.18
C ILE A 43 -19.23 9.05 -25.62
N SER A 44 -19.24 10.34 -25.98
CA SER A 44 -18.36 11.37 -25.41
C SER A 44 -18.69 11.76 -23.96
N MET A 45 -19.85 11.37 -23.42
CA MET A 45 -20.23 11.53 -22.01
C MET A 45 -19.92 10.30 -21.16
N ARG A 46 -19.43 9.20 -21.75
CA ARG A 46 -18.86 8.11 -20.95
C ARG A 46 -17.70 8.67 -20.14
N HIS A 47 -17.65 8.31 -18.85
CA HIS A 47 -16.55 8.64 -17.96
C HIS A 47 -15.23 8.41 -18.70
N LYS A 48 -14.27 9.33 -18.56
CA LYS A 48 -13.00 9.33 -19.30
C LYS A 48 -12.32 7.95 -19.25
N ASP A 49 -12.45 7.24 -18.13
CA ASP A 49 -11.86 5.93 -17.87
C ASP A 49 -12.54 4.78 -18.63
N LEU A 50 -13.77 4.97 -19.13
CA LEU A 50 -14.51 4.01 -19.95
C LEU A 50 -14.20 4.14 -21.45
N ARG A 51 -13.29 5.05 -21.82
CA ARG A 51 -12.80 5.15 -23.20
C ARG A 51 -11.98 3.90 -23.52
N PRO A 52 -12.16 3.27 -24.70
CA PRO A 52 -11.40 2.08 -25.06
C PRO A 52 -9.87 2.25 -24.96
N THR A 53 -9.37 3.46 -25.18
CA THR A 53 -7.94 3.80 -25.01
C THR A 53 -7.48 3.76 -23.56
N GLU A 54 -8.30 4.24 -22.62
CA GLU A 54 -7.96 4.24 -21.19
C GLU A 54 -8.12 2.83 -20.60
N ILE A 55 -9.13 2.07 -21.04
CA ILE A 55 -9.29 0.65 -20.67
C ILE A 55 -8.05 -0.15 -21.08
N ARG A 56 -7.62 -0.06 -22.35
CA ARG A 56 -6.40 -0.75 -22.83
C ARG A 56 -5.15 -0.34 -22.05
N LYS A 57 -5.05 0.94 -21.67
CA LYS A 57 -3.94 1.44 -20.84
C LYS A 57 -3.98 0.83 -19.44
N SER A 58 -5.16 0.78 -18.82
CA SER A 58 -5.36 0.16 -17.51
C SER A 58 -5.03 -1.33 -17.55
N GLU A 59 -5.54 -2.06 -18.54
CA GLU A 59 -5.23 -3.48 -18.77
C GLU A 59 -3.72 -3.69 -18.94
N GLY A 60 -3.04 -2.84 -19.71
CA GLY A 60 -1.58 -2.90 -19.86
C GLY A 60 -0.82 -2.64 -18.55
N ILE A 61 -1.32 -1.78 -17.67
CA ILE A 61 -0.72 -1.53 -16.35
C ILE A 61 -0.95 -2.73 -15.41
N VAL A 62 -2.15 -3.29 -15.42
CA VAL A 62 -2.48 -4.50 -14.66
C VAL A 62 -1.59 -5.66 -15.10
N GLN A 63 -1.45 -5.86 -16.41
CA GLN A 63 -0.59 -6.91 -16.94
C GLN A 63 0.87 -6.73 -16.51
N LYS A 64 1.43 -5.52 -16.62
CA LYS A 64 2.79 -5.24 -16.13
C LYS A 64 2.96 -5.51 -14.64
N THR A 65 1.92 -5.21 -13.86
CA THR A 65 1.94 -5.48 -12.41
C THR A 65 1.92 -6.98 -12.16
N MET A 66 1.06 -7.73 -12.85
CA MET A 66 1.04 -9.18 -12.79
C MET A 66 2.38 -9.79 -13.22
N ASP A 67 2.95 -9.32 -14.31
CA ASP A 67 4.26 -9.79 -14.80
C ASP A 67 5.37 -9.50 -13.78
N ALA A 68 5.33 -8.35 -13.10
CA ALA A 68 6.27 -8.03 -12.03
C ALA A 68 6.08 -8.92 -10.79
N PHE A 69 4.84 -9.22 -10.39
CA PHE A 69 4.55 -10.13 -9.28
C PHE A 69 4.90 -11.58 -9.61
N LEU A 70 4.62 -12.06 -10.82
CA LEU A 70 4.95 -13.42 -11.26
C LEU A 70 6.45 -13.57 -11.54
N GLY A 71 7.11 -12.50 -11.98
CA GLY A 71 8.57 -12.44 -12.11
C GLY A 71 9.29 -12.17 -10.79
N PHE A 72 8.56 -11.88 -9.71
CA PHE A 72 9.14 -11.81 -8.38
C PHE A 72 9.49 -13.22 -7.95
N MET A 73 10.76 -13.58 -8.05
CA MET A 73 11.26 -14.86 -7.54
C MET A 73 10.89 -14.93 -6.05
N ASP A 74 10.33 -16.06 -5.61
CA ASP A 74 10.03 -16.27 -4.21
C ASP A 74 11.33 -16.08 -3.41
N PRO A 75 11.42 -15.05 -2.55
CA PRO A 75 12.64 -14.77 -1.80
C PRO A 75 12.95 -15.89 -0.78
N PHE A 76 12.02 -16.82 -0.58
CA PHE A 76 12.16 -17.99 0.28
C PHE A 76 12.38 -19.31 -0.49
N ASP A 77 12.31 -19.31 -1.82
CA ASP A 77 12.69 -20.46 -2.66
C ASP A 77 14.21 -20.49 -2.88
N ILE A 78 14.91 -20.67 -1.76
CA ILE A 78 16.36 -20.57 -1.68
C ILE A 78 16.98 -21.97 -1.85
N PRO A 79 17.94 -22.17 -2.78
CA PRO A 79 18.54 -23.48 -3.03
C PRO A 79 19.44 -23.96 -1.90
N ASP A 80 20.07 -23.04 -1.17
CA ASP A 80 21.00 -23.33 -0.07
C ASP A 80 20.53 -22.63 1.21
N LYS A 81 20.09 -23.40 2.20
CA LYS A 81 19.54 -22.86 3.46
C LYS A 81 20.64 -22.49 4.47
N ASP A 82 21.87 -22.87 4.21
CA ASP A 82 23.00 -22.61 5.11
C ASP A 82 23.67 -21.26 4.84
N LYS A 83 23.20 -20.52 3.83
CA LYS A 83 23.73 -19.20 3.45
C LYS A 83 22.76 -18.07 3.73
N LEU A 84 23.31 -16.89 3.99
CA LEU A 84 22.54 -15.65 4.06
C LEU A 84 22.22 -15.10 2.66
N TYR A 85 20.98 -14.64 2.49
CA TYR A 85 20.49 -14.03 1.25
C TYR A 85 19.96 -12.62 1.50
N CYS A 86 20.14 -11.74 0.52
CA CYS A 86 19.62 -10.39 0.56
C CYS A 86 18.13 -10.39 0.17
N LEU A 87 17.27 -9.92 1.08
CA LEU A 87 15.81 -9.91 0.88
C LEU A 87 15.35 -9.06 -0.33
N SER A 88 16.09 -8.01 -0.69
CA SER A 88 15.70 -7.12 -1.78
C SER A 88 16.13 -7.60 -3.16
N SER A 89 17.24 -8.34 -3.24
CA SER A 89 17.78 -8.85 -4.52
C SER A 89 17.55 -10.34 -4.73
N GLY A 90 17.23 -11.10 -3.67
CA GLY A 90 17.15 -12.56 -3.69
C GLY A 90 18.50 -13.26 -3.90
N GLY A 91 19.60 -12.51 -3.94
CA GLY A 91 20.94 -13.04 -4.17
C GLY A 91 21.66 -13.42 -2.86
N PRO A 92 22.65 -14.32 -2.92
CA PRO A 92 23.48 -14.65 -1.76
C PRO A 92 24.29 -13.45 -1.31
N VAL A 93 24.51 -13.34 0.00
CA VAL A 93 25.32 -12.30 0.63
C VAL A 93 26.80 -12.63 0.44
N ASP A 94 27.65 -11.59 0.37
CA ASP A 94 29.10 -11.76 0.30
C ASP A 94 29.63 -12.42 1.59
N GLY A 95 30.62 -13.30 1.47
CA GLY A 95 31.12 -14.09 2.60
C GLY A 95 31.69 -13.25 3.74
N LEU A 96 32.20 -12.04 3.46
CA LEU A 96 32.66 -11.13 4.51
C LEU A 96 31.50 -10.54 5.31
N ILE A 97 30.43 -10.16 4.62
CA ILE A 97 29.22 -9.61 5.25
C ILE A 97 28.50 -10.71 6.03
N GLU A 98 28.46 -11.93 5.48
CA GLU A 98 27.90 -13.08 6.17
C GLU A 98 28.66 -13.38 7.47
N LEU A 99 30.00 -13.40 7.42
CA LEU A 99 30.81 -13.61 8.62
C LEU A 99 30.58 -12.50 9.66
N ASP A 100 30.59 -11.23 9.25
CA ASP A 100 30.36 -10.07 10.12
C ASP A 100 28.99 -10.14 10.81
N VAL A 101 27.93 -10.45 10.06
CA VAL A 101 26.57 -10.58 10.61
C VAL A 101 26.48 -11.75 11.59
N LEU A 102 27.12 -12.89 11.28
CA LEU A 102 27.09 -14.08 12.13
C LEU A 102 27.98 -13.94 13.38
N SER A 103 29.06 -13.16 13.34
CA SER A 103 29.97 -12.95 14.47
C SER A 103 29.60 -11.76 15.36
N ALA A 104 28.75 -10.84 14.88
CA ALA A 104 28.41 -9.59 15.56
C ALA A 104 27.95 -9.76 17.02
N GLU A 105 27.15 -10.80 17.33
CA GLU A 105 26.69 -11.03 18.70
C GLU A 105 27.84 -11.41 19.64
N GLU A 106 28.67 -12.36 19.22
CA GLU A 106 29.80 -12.84 20.02
C GLU A 106 30.86 -11.74 20.19
N GLU A 107 31.17 -11.00 19.13
CA GLU A 107 32.07 -9.84 19.19
C GLU A 107 31.53 -8.74 20.13
N GLY A 108 30.22 -8.48 20.06
CA GLY A 108 29.55 -7.55 20.96
C GLY A 108 29.65 -7.99 22.42
N LYS A 109 29.48 -9.29 22.69
CA LYS A 109 29.59 -9.87 24.02
C LYS A 109 31.03 -9.76 24.56
N GLN A 110 32.03 -10.13 23.76
CA GLN A 110 33.44 -10.00 24.13
C GLN A 110 33.83 -8.55 24.40
N THR A 111 33.39 -7.63 23.56
CA THR A 111 33.63 -6.20 23.73
C THR A 111 33.01 -5.68 25.01
N LYS A 112 31.78 -6.10 25.32
CA LYS A 112 31.08 -5.76 26.57
C LYS A 112 31.82 -6.29 27.80
N GLU A 113 32.24 -7.56 27.79
CA GLU A 113 32.99 -8.16 28.90
C GLU A 113 34.33 -7.47 29.12
N LYS A 114 35.04 -7.13 28.04
CA LYS A 114 36.28 -6.36 28.10
C LYS A 114 36.07 -4.99 28.74
N LEU A 115 35.01 -4.27 28.33
CA LEU A 115 34.64 -2.98 28.93
C LEU A 115 34.40 -3.10 30.44
N ILE A 116 33.67 -4.14 30.87
CA ILE A 116 33.38 -4.37 32.29
C ILE A 116 34.68 -4.59 33.07
N LYS A 117 35.53 -5.52 32.62
CA LYS A 117 36.79 -5.84 33.29
C LYS A 117 37.77 -4.67 33.33
N GLU A 118 37.92 -3.95 32.23
CA GLU A 118 38.92 -2.89 32.12
C GLU A 118 38.50 -1.59 32.80
N ARG A 119 37.19 -1.31 32.87
CA ARG A 119 36.69 0.02 33.20
C ARG A 119 35.73 0.06 34.38
N LEU A 120 35.01 -1.02 34.67
CA LEU A 120 34.03 -1.08 35.76
C LEU A 120 34.55 -1.87 36.96
N GLU A 121 35.35 -2.90 36.75
CA GLU A 121 35.94 -3.72 37.83
C GLU A 121 37.29 -3.17 38.33
N LYS A 122 38.04 -2.44 37.50
CA LYS A 122 39.16 -1.62 37.98
C LYS A 122 38.59 -0.40 38.69
N CYS A 123 38.54 -0.45 40.02
CA CYS A 123 37.96 0.52 40.95
C CYS A 123 38.55 1.96 40.92
N ASP A 124 39.18 2.40 39.84
CA ASP A 124 39.78 3.74 39.71
C ASP A 124 38.75 4.80 39.28
N PHE A 125 37.47 4.43 39.14
CA PHE A 125 36.40 5.32 38.67
C PHE A 125 36.07 6.44 39.66
N PHE A 126 36.45 6.30 40.94
CA PHE A 126 36.15 7.24 42.02
C PHE A 126 37.40 7.92 42.61
N GLU A 127 38.53 7.97 41.92
CA GLU A 127 39.58 8.91 42.36
C GLU A 127 39.09 10.33 42.13
N ALA A 128 38.80 11.03 43.23
CA ALA A 128 38.46 12.44 43.20
C ALA A 128 39.61 13.21 42.56
N ILE A 129 39.32 13.99 41.52
CA ILE A 129 40.28 14.91 40.92
C ILE A 129 40.76 15.86 42.02
N SER A 130 41.98 15.67 42.54
CA SER A 130 42.57 16.57 43.52
C SER A 130 42.92 17.89 42.82
N ARG A 131 42.36 19.00 43.31
CA ARG A 131 42.75 20.36 42.90
C ARG A 131 44.12 20.73 43.43
#